data_AF-A0A1H4NGK0-F1
#
_entry.id   AF-A0A1H4NGK0-F1
#
_cell.length_a   1.000
_cell.length_b   1.000
_cell.length_c   1.000
_cell.angle_alpha   90.00
_cell.angle_beta   90.00
_cell.angle_gamma   90.00
#
_symmetry.space_group_name_H-M   'P 1'
#
loop_
_entity.id
_entity.type
_entity.pdbx_description
1 polymer ?
#
loop_
_entity_poly.entity_id
_entity_poly.type
_entity_poly.pdbx_seq_one_letter_code
_entity_poly.pdbx_strand_id
1 'polypeptide(L)'
;METSIVGVGVGITDRFRTVVEEKIAKIQTFASRAQRLDVKVTHRVYRNGRVPDETVELTLVSKGPVVRAEATDGDKFVALDLAVDKMAEQLRRAKEKRVDGRQHPRGAHFEKESGALEGIDVQPASVDVLRAVATGAVPIQNDEDEVYSPVVIRTKNFGAEWMTVEEAVDRMELVGHDFFLFVDVRTDHPSVVYRRKGWDYGVIALETQAPPSEALAS
;
A
#
# COMPACT_ATOMS: atom_id res chain seq x y z
N MET A 1 4.41 -7.74 -28.17
CA MET A 1 5.08 -7.03 -27.05
C MET A 1 6.54 -6.97 -27.39
N GLU A 2 7.15 -5.79 -27.39
CA GLU A 2 8.59 -5.64 -27.62
C GLU A 2 9.37 -6.08 -26.38
N THR A 3 10.48 -6.78 -26.58
CA THR A 3 11.35 -7.30 -25.53
C THR A 3 12.76 -6.74 -25.69
N SER A 4 13.26 -6.13 -24.63
CA SER A 4 14.61 -5.56 -24.54
C SER A 4 15.33 -6.25 -23.39
N ILE A 5 16.53 -6.79 -23.62
CA ILE A 5 17.30 -7.51 -22.61
C ILE A 5 18.69 -6.89 -22.52
N VAL A 6 19.04 -6.36 -21.35
CA VAL A 6 20.29 -5.61 -21.09
C VAL A 6 21.07 -6.29 -19.98
N GLY A 7 22.32 -6.67 -20.27
CA GLY A 7 23.26 -7.22 -19.30
C GLY A 7 24.23 -6.14 -18.81
N VAL A 8 24.32 -5.94 -17.50
CA VAL A 8 25.27 -5.03 -16.85
C VAL A 8 26.24 -5.88 -16.04
N GLY A 9 27.50 -5.94 -16.48
CA GLY A 9 28.53 -6.80 -15.87
C GLY A 9 28.37 -8.29 -16.17
N VAL A 10 27.41 -8.70 -17.00
CA VAL A 10 27.14 -10.10 -17.38
C VAL A 10 26.90 -10.24 -18.88
N GLY A 11 27.47 -11.29 -19.48
CA GLY A 11 27.18 -11.69 -20.85
C GLY A 11 25.84 -12.42 -20.93
N ILE A 12 24.95 -11.97 -21.80
CA ILE A 12 23.68 -12.65 -22.07
C ILE A 12 23.94 -13.78 -23.08
N THR A 13 23.67 -15.01 -22.66
CA THR A 13 23.76 -16.21 -23.52
C THR A 13 22.42 -16.49 -24.20
N ASP A 14 22.45 -17.20 -25.33
CA ASP A 14 21.23 -17.60 -26.06
C ASP A 14 20.29 -18.44 -25.18
N ARG A 15 20.86 -19.33 -24.34
CA ARG A 15 20.10 -20.10 -23.33
C ARG A 15 19.31 -19.18 -22.39
N PHE A 16 19.90 -18.06 -21.95
CA PHE A 16 19.18 -17.11 -21.09
C PHE A 16 18.07 -16.40 -21.85
N ARG A 17 18.29 -16.03 -23.13
CA ARG A 17 17.25 -15.50 -24.03
C ARG A 17 16.05 -16.44 -24.15
N THR A 18 16.28 -17.72 -24.44
CA THR A 18 15.20 -18.72 -24.57
C THR A 18 14.38 -18.85 -23.28
N VAL A 19 15.03 -18.91 -22.11
CA VAL A 19 14.32 -18.98 -20.82
C VAL A 19 13.52 -17.69 -20.57
N VAL A 20 14.09 -16.51 -20.85
CA VAL A 20 13.37 -15.23 -20.73
C VAL A 20 12.14 -15.21 -21.64
N GLU A 21 12.24 -15.66 -22.88
CA GLU A 21 11.11 -15.73 -23.82
C GLU A 21 9.99 -16.68 -23.33
N GLU A 22 10.34 -17.87 -22.81
CA GLU A 22 9.38 -18.81 -22.22
C GLU A 22 8.65 -18.22 -21.00
N LYS A 23 9.40 -17.57 -20.09
CA LYS A 23 8.84 -16.96 -18.88
C LYS A 23 7.98 -15.73 -19.21
N ILE A 24 8.35 -14.97 -20.24
CA ILE A 24 7.56 -13.85 -20.77
C ILE A 24 6.20 -14.31 -21.32
N ALA A 25 6.11 -15.48 -21.96
CA ALA A 25 4.84 -16.02 -22.42
C ALA A 25 3.82 -16.19 -21.27
N LYS A 26 4.29 -16.59 -20.07
CA LYS A 26 3.44 -16.65 -18.86
C LYS A 26 2.93 -15.26 -18.45
N ILE A 27 3.79 -14.24 -18.50
CA ILE A 27 3.42 -12.85 -18.19
C ILE A 27 2.39 -12.31 -19.19
N GLN A 28 2.52 -12.62 -20.49
CA GLN A 28 1.60 -12.14 -21.53
C GLN A 28 0.14 -12.56 -21.30
N THR A 29 -0.10 -13.76 -20.75
CA THR A 29 -1.43 -14.26 -20.35
C THR A 29 -2.15 -13.31 -19.38
N PHE A 30 -1.40 -12.68 -18.47
CA PHE A 30 -1.94 -11.70 -17.52
C PHE A 30 -1.89 -10.26 -18.08
N ALA A 31 -0.93 -9.97 -18.97
CA ALA A 31 -0.60 -8.64 -19.45
C ALA A 31 -1.11 -8.35 -20.88
N SER A 32 -2.41 -8.55 -21.13
CA SER A 32 -3.06 -8.36 -22.46
C SER A 32 -3.02 -6.94 -23.06
N ARG A 33 -2.41 -5.96 -22.37
CA ARG A 33 -2.14 -4.60 -22.87
C ARG A 33 -0.68 -4.17 -22.74
N ALA A 34 0.24 -5.12 -22.56
CA ALA A 34 1.68 -4.85 -22.52
C ALA A 34 2.17 -4.38 -23.90
N GLN A 35 2.91 -3.27 -23.91
CA GLN A 35 3.56 -2.76 -25.11
C GLN A 35 5.01 -3.25 -25.16
N ARG A 36 5.74 -3.04 -24.06
CA ARG A 36 7.18 -3.30 -23.95
C ARG A 36 7.54 -3.87 -22.59
N LEU A 37 8.48 -4.82 -22.57
CA LEU A 37 9.14 -5.30 -21.36
C LEU A 37 10.65 -5.08 -21.50
N ASP A 38 11.22 -4.33 -20.56
CA ASP A 38 12.66 -4.20 -20.39
C ASP A 38 13.12 -5.14 -19.27
N VAL A 39 14.05 -6.04 -19.60
CA VAL A 39 14.69 -7.01 -18.70
C VAL A 39 16.13 -6.59 -18.50
N LYS A 40 16.50 -6.21 -17.29
CA LYS A 40 17.87 -5.78 -16.96
C LYS A 40 18.48 -6.73 -15.93
N VAL A 41 19.57 -7.37 -16.30
CA VAL A 41 20.33 -8.28 -15.43
C VAL A 41 21.61 -7.59 -15.01
N THR A 42 21.83 -7.44 -13.71
CA THR A 42 23.02 -6.80 -13.14
C THR A 42 23.77 -7.80 -12.29
N HIS A 43 25.01 -8.13 -12.67
CA HIS A 43 25.90 -8.97 -11.86
C HIS A 43 26.78 -8.09 -10.98
N ARG A 44 26.74 -8.31 -9.66
CA ARG A 44 27.49 -7.52 -8.68
C ARG A 44 28.53 -8.39 -7.99
N VAL A 45 29.80 -8.04 -8.20
CA VAL A 45 30.93 -8.66 -7.51
C VAL A 45 31.37 -7.76 -6.36
N TYR A 46 31.25 -8.27 -5.13
CA TYR A 46 31.72 -7.54 -3.94
C TYR A 46 33.20 -7.83 -3.66
N ARG A 47 34.01 -6.78 -3.49
CA ARG A 47 35.45 -6.92 -3.18
C ARG A 47 35.74 -7.36 -1.73
N ASN A 48 34.72 -7.47 -0.88
CA ASN A 48 34.84 -7.74 0.56
C ASN A 48 34.49 -9.19 0.95
N GLY A 49 34.53 -10.12 -0.01
CA GLY A 49 34.26 -11.55 0.25
C GLY A 49 32.80 -11.93 0.44
N ARG A 50 31.85 -11.00 0.25
CA ARG A 50 30.43 -11.38 0.11
C ARG A 50 30.21 -12.20 -1.15
N VAL A 51 29.28 -13.14 -1.08
CA VAL A 51 28.82 -13.93 -2.24
C VAL A 51 28.35 -12.95 -3.33
N PRO A 52 28.80 -13.10 -4.59
CA PRO A 52 28.31 -12.28 -5.69
C PRO A 52 26.82 -12.55 -5.92
N ASP A 53 26.07 -11.50 -6.23
CA ASP A 53 24.64 -11.58 -6.48
C ASP A 53 24.25 -11.07 -7.89
N GLU A 54 23.24 -11.71 -8.47
CA GLU A 54 22.65 -11.37 -9.76
C GLU A 54 21.27 -10.76 -9.51
N THR A 55 21.14 -9.45 -9.74
CA THR A 55 19.88 -8.70 -9.63
C THR A 55 19.19 -8.64 -10.98
N VAL A 56 17.94 -9.11 -11.04
CA VAL A 56 17.06 -9.00 -12.21
C VAL A 56 15.98 -7.96 -11.95
N GLU A 57 15.98 -6.90 -12.76
CA GLU A 57 14.99 -5.83 -12.79
C GLU A 57 14.12 -6.00 -14.04
N LEU A 58 12.82 -6.26 -13.83
CA LEU A 58 11.80 -6.32 -14.88
C LEU A 58 10.98 -5.03 -14.84
N THR A 59 10.92 -4.30 -15.95
CA THR A 59 10.06 -3.11 -16.11
C THR A 59 9.08 -3.32 -17.26
N LEU A 60 7.79 -3.42 -16.96
CA LEU A 60 6.71 -3.57 -17.94
C LEU A 60 6.00 -2.24 -18.19
N VAL A 61 6.03 -1.81 -19.45
CA VAL A 61 5.28 -0.65 -19.94
C VAL A 61 4.01 -1.13 -20.66
N SER A 62 2.87 -0.62 -20.23
CA SER A 62 1.54 -0.96 -20.75
C SER A 62 0.72 0.32 -20.99
N LYS A 63 -0.46 0.20 -21.61
CA LYS A 63 -1.47 1.29 -21.59
C LYS A 63 -2.06 1.44 -20.17
N GLY A 64 -1.27 1.92 -19.22
CA GLY A 64 -1.57 1.94 -17.78
C GLY A 64 -0.34 2.25 -16.92
N PRO A 65 -0.41 2.05 -15.60
CA PRO A 65 0.74 2.26 -14.72
C PRO A 65 1.88 1.31 -15.08
N VAL A 66 3.11 1.83 -15.00
CA VAL A 66 4.34 1.04 -15.17
C VAL A 66 4.47 0.08 -14.00
N VAL A 67 4.70 -1.20 -14.29
CA VAL A 67 4.91 -2.23 -13.26
C VAL A 67 6.38 -2.62 -13.26
N ARG A 68 7.05 -2.47 -12.12
CA ARG A 68 8.43 -2.91 -11.92
C ARG A 68 8.48 -4.03 -10.87
N ALA A 69 9.30 -5.03 -11.11
CA ALA A 69 9.65 -6.06 -10.15
C ALA A 69 11.18 -6.24 -10.12
N GLU A 70 11.73 -6.41 -8.93
CA GLU A 70 13.15 -6.65 -8.70
C GLU A 70 13.33 -7.88 -7.82
N ALA A 71 14.28 -8.74 -8.17
CA ALA A 71 14.74 -9.83 -7.34
C ALA A 71 16.26 -10.01 -7.49
N THR A 72 16.89 -10.52 -6.44
CA THR A 72 18.32 -10.72 -6.33
C THR A 72 18.54 -12.11 -5.76
N ASP A 73 19.40 -12.89 -6.40
CA ASP A 73 19.78 -14.25 -5.99
C ASP A 73 21.25 -14.53 -6.37
N GLY A 74 21.82 -15.68 -5.98
CA GLY A 74 23.14 -16.11 -6.44
C GLY A 74 23.15 -16.61 -7.89
N ASP A 75 21.99 -16.97 -8.46
CA ASP A 75 21.83 -17.35 -9.87
C ASP A 75 20.76 -16.50 -10.57
N LYS A 76 21.10 -15.85 -11.69
CA LYS A 76 20.17 -15.12 -12.57
C LYS A 76 18.95 -15.91 -13.00
N PHE A 77 19.01 -17.24 -13.11
CA PHE A 77 17.83 -18.05 -13.44
C PHE A 77 16.82 -18.05 -12.29
N VAL A 78 17.30 -18.15 -11.05
CA VAL A 78 16.47 -18.08 -9.83
C VAL A 78 15.98 -16.65 -9.60
N ALA A 79 16.87 -15.65 -9.76
CA ALA A 79 16.49 -14.23 -9.68
C ALA A 79 15.45 -13.85 -10.75
N LEU A 80 15.56 -14.37 -11.97
CA LEU A 80 14.56 -14.18 -13.03
C LEU A 80 13.21 -14.76 -12.61
N ASP A 81 13.17 -15.99 -12.12
CA ASP A 81 11.93 -16.65 -11.70
C ASP A 81 11.26 -15.90 -10.54
N LEU A 82 12.02 -15.52 -9.51
CA LEU A 82 11.54 -14.68 -8.41
C LEU A 82 11.03 -13.31 -8.88
N ALA A 83 11.65 -12.69 -9.89
CA ALA A 83 11.18 -11.43 -10.47
C ALA A 83 9.90 -11.63 -11.30
N VAL A 84 9.79 -12.74 -12.04
CA VAL A 84 8.61 -13.12 -12.83
C VAL A 84 7.41 -13.37 -11.92
N ASP A 85 7.59 -14.09 -10.81
CA ASP A 85 6.51 -14.38 -9.86
C ASP A 85 6.03 -13.09 -9.16
N LYS A 86 6.95 -12.24 -8.70
CA LYS A 86 6.60 -10.89 -8.18
C LYS A 86 5.85 -10.06 -9.22
N MET A 87 6.29 -10.07 -10.49
CA MET A 87 5.62 -9.33 -11.55
C MET A 87 4.23 -9.88 -11.85
N ALA A 88 4.06 -11.20 -11.90
CA ALA A 88 2.77 -11.85 -12.06
C ALA A 88 1.80 -11.50 -10.93
N GLU A 89 2.28 -11.46 -9.68
CA GLU A 89 1.47 -11.07 -8.53
C GLU A 89 1.06 -9.59 -8.57
N GLN A 90 2.00 -8.68 -8.90
CA GLN A 90 1.68 -7.26 -9.08
C GLN A 90 0.69 -7.03 -10.24
N LEU A 91 0.80 -7.79 -11.33
CA LEU A 91 -0.14 -7.75 -12.46
C LEU A 91 -1.51 -8.30 -12.07
N ARG A 92 -1.58 -9.37 -11.27
CA ARG A 92 -2.83 -9.91 -10.70
C ARG A 92 -3.51 -8.86 -9.81
N ARG A 93 -2.80 -8.29 -8.84
CA ARG A 93 -3.29 -7.20 -7.97
C ARG A 93 -3.74 -5.97 -8.79
N ALA A 94 -3.01 -5.60 -9.85
CA ALA A 94 -3.35 -4.48 -10.72
C ALA A 94 -4.56 -4.76 -11.65
N LYS A 95 -4.80 -6.03 -12.01
CA LYS A 95 -5.99 -6.47 -12.74
C LYS A 95 -7.21 -6.49 -11.81
N GLU A 96 -7.09 -7.05 -10.61
CA GLU A 96 -8.16 -7.08 -9.61
C GLU A 96 -8.60 -5.67 -9.20
N LYS A 97 -7.68 -4.78 -8.82
CA LYS A 97 -8.00 -3.37 -8.49
C LYS A 97 -8.71 -2.62 -9.63
N ARG A 98 -8.53 -3.05 -10.89
CA ARG A 98 -9.22 -2.49 -12.08
C ARG A 98 -10.58 -3.13 -12.38
N VAL A 99 -10.81 -4.38 -11.97
CA VAL A 99 -12.14 -4.99 -12.02
C VAL A 99 -13.00 -4.38 -10.93
N ASP A 100 -12.47 -4.31 -9.72
CA ASP A 100 -13.10 -3.74 -8.54
C ASP A 100 -13.44 -2.23 -8.74
N GLY A 101 -12.49 -1.47 -9.29
CA GLY A 101 -12.69 -0.07 -9.68
C GLY A 101 -13.66 0.18 -10.85
N ARG A 102 -14.22 -0.86 -11.48
CA ARG A 102 -15.35 -0.76 -12.42
C ARG A 102 -16.69 -1.14 -11.79
N GLN A 103 -16.67 -1.77 -10.61
CA GLN A 103 -17.84 -2.37 -9.99
C GLN A 103 -18.39 -1.51 -8.83
N HIS A 104 -17.60 -0.56 -8.32
CA HIS A 104 -18.07 0.46 -7.38
C HIS A 104 -18.66 1.70 -8.08
N PRO A 105 -19.94 2.06 -7.81
CA PRO A 105 -20.45 3.40 -8.11
C PRO A 105 -19.78 4.41 -7.18
N ARG A 106 -19.41 5.58 -7.71
CA ARG A 106 -18.73 6.65 -6.96
C ARG A 106 -19.73 7.70 -6.47
N GLY A 107 -19.67 8.05 -5.19
CA GLY A 107 -20.27 9.28 -4.67
C GLY A 107 -20.80 9.16 -3.25
N ALA A 108 -20.04 9.67 -2.28
CA ALA A 108 -20.48 10.05 -0.95
C ALA A 108 -19.67 11.31 -0.56
N HIS A 109 -20.37 12.39 -0.25
CA HIS A 109 -19.88 13.78 -0.16
C HIS A 109 -20.62 14.39 1.03
N PHE A 110 -19.96 15.02 1.99
CA PHE A 110 -20.58 15.29 3.31
C PHE A 110 -20.30 16.68 3.89
N GLU A 111 -21.30 17.38 4.46
CA GLU A 111 -21.37 18.76 5.08
C GLU A 111 -21.32 18.89 6.65
N LYS A 112 -20.37 19.65 7.27
CA LYS A 112 -20.28 19.98 8.72
C LYS A 112 -21.42 20.90 9.06
N GLU A 113 -21.93 20.68 10.27
CA GLU A 113 -22.02 21.79 11.21
C GLU A 113 -21.37 21.41 12.55
N SER A 114 -21.33 22.38 13.46
CA SER A 114 -20.79 22.26 14.81
C SER A 114 -21.56 21.25 15.66
N GLY A 115 -20.97 20.08 15.90
CA GLY A 115 -21.46 19.07 16.86
C GLY A 115 -20.43 18.81 17.96
N ALA A 116 -20.89 18.62 19.19
CA ALA A 116 -20.04 18.25 20.32
C ALA A 116 -19.48 16.82 20.15
N LEU A 117 -18.32 16.55 20.76
CA LEU A 117 -17.67 15.24 20.71
C LEU A 117 -18.36 14.26 21.67
N GLU A 118 -19.32 13.48 21.16
CA GLU A 118 -19.78 12.23 21.79
C GLU A 118 -19.09 11.03 21.12
N GLY A 119 -18.78 9.97 21.89
CA GLY A 119 -18.23 8.72 21.36
C GLY A 119 -16.84 8.27 21.85
N ILE A 120 -16.25 8.94 22.85
CA ILE A 120 -15.08 8.40 23.59
C ILE A 120 -15.53 7.98 24.98
N ASP A 121 -15.96 6.72 25.10
CA ASP A 121 -16.49 6.13 26.34
C ASP A 121 -15.36 5.71 27.31
N VAL A 122 -14.51 6.67 27.70
CA VAL A 122 -13.48 6.46 28.73
C VAL A 122 -14.13 6.64 30.10
N GLN A 123 -14.69 5.55 30.61
CA GLN A 123 -15.15 5.46 32.00
C GLN A 123 -13.93 5.44 32.94
N PRO A 124 -13.77 6.41 33.86
CA PRO A 124 -12.66 6.40 34.80
C PRO A 124 -12.80 5.21 35.77
N ALA A 125 -11.70 4.47 35.97
CA ALA A 125 -11.67 3.33 36.87
C ALA A 125 -12.08 3.74 38.30
N SER A 126 -12.86 2.89 38.97
CA SER A 126 -13.36 3.19 40.31
C SER A 126 -12.23 3.28 41.34
N VAL A 127 -12.46 4.05 42.40
CA VAL A 127 -11.48 4.29 43.47
C VAL A 127 -11.04 2.98 44.15
N ASP A 128 -11.92 1.99 44.19
CA ASP A 128 -11.64 0.68 44.78
C ASP A 128 -10.72 -0.17 43.90
N VAL A 129 -10.86 -0.10 42.57
CA VAL A 129 -9.92 -0.74 41.62
C VAL A 129 -8.53 -0.12 41.73
N LEU A 130 -8.46 1.23 41.79
CA LEU A 130 -7.20 1.95 41.97
C LEU A 130 -6.51 1.59 43.29
N ARG A 131 -7.28 1.39 44.37
CA ARG A 131 -6.76 0.91 45.67
C ARG A 131 -6.31 -0.54 45.64
N ALA A 132 -7.06 -1.44 44.98
CA ALA A 132 -6.70 -2.87 44.89
C ALA A 132 -5.41 -3.10 44.10
N VAL A 133 -5.16 -2.30 43.06
CA VAL A 133 -3.87 -2.26 42.34
C VAL A 133 -2.75 -1.73 43.24
N ALA A 134 -3.00 -0.63 43.98
CA ALA A 134 -2.00 -0.04 44.87
C ALA A 134 -1.61 -0.93 46.06
N THR A 135 -2.48 -1.83 46.52
CA THR A 135 -2.18 -2.80 47.59
C THR A 135 -1.59 -4.13 47.09
N GLY A 136 -1.43 -4.30 45.76
CA GLY A 136 -0.88 -5.53 45.17
C GLY A 136 -1.77 -6.76 45.34
N ALA A 137 -3.07 -6.58 45.60
CA ALA A 137 -4.01 -7.67 45.85
C ALA A 137 -4.53 -8.35 44.56
N VAL A 138 -4.21 -7.78 43.39
CA VAL A 138 -4.56 -8.32 42.07
C VAL A 138 -3.38 -9.16 41.55
N PRO A 139 -3.60 -10.40 41.07
CA PRO A 139 -2.53 -11.16 40.43
C PRO A 139 -2.04 -10.43 39.19
N ILE A 140 -0.73 -10.15 39.14
CA ILE A 140 -0.09 -9.57 37.96
C ILE A 140 -0.08 -10.66 36.89
N GLN A 141 -0.78 -10.41 35.79
CA GLN A 141 -0.77 -11.29 34.64
C GLN A 141 0.55 -11.09 33.90
N ASN A 142 1.48 -12.04 34.04
CA ASN A 142 2.72 -12.05 33.28
C ASN A 142 2.40 -12.51 31.85
N ASP A 143 2.24 -11.59 30.93
CA ASP A 143 2.01 -11.86 29.50
C ASP A 143 3.31 -12.32 28.80
N GLU A 144 3.84 -13.49 29.19
CA GLU A 144 5.02 -14.10 28.55
C GLU A 144 4.72 -14.77 27.19
N ASP A 145 3.46 -14.75 26.74
CA ASP A 145 3.00 -15.24 25.43
C ASP A 145 2.49 -14.11 24.50
N GLU A 146 2.94 -12.85 24.69
CA GLU A 146 2.60 -11.77 23.75
C GLU A 146 3.32 -11.95 22.40
N VAL A 147 2.64 -12.63 21.47
CA VAL A 147 3.05 -12.77 20.07
C VAL A 147 3.31 -11.37 19.49
N TYR A 148 4.58 -11.07 19.19
CA TYR A 148 5.02 -9.77 18.68
C TYR A 148 4.22 -9.32 17.44
N SER A 149 3.19 -8.51 17.68
CA SER A 149 2.36 -7.89 16.65
C SER A 149 2.91 -6.50 16.35
N PRO A 150 3.58 -6.27 15.20
CA PRO A 150 4.33 -5.04 14.93
C PRO A 150 3.44 -3.86 14.54
N VAL A 151 2.22 -3.76 15.07
CA VAL A 151 1.22 -2.75 14.72
C VAL A 151 1.28 -1.58 15.72
N VAL A 152 2.31 -0.73 15.58
CA VAL A 152 2.40 0.53 16.32
C VAL A 152 1.41 1.54 15.71
N ILE A 153 0.24 1.67 16.33
CA ILE A 153 -0.80 2.63 15.90
C ILE A 153 -0.38 4.04 16.31
N ARG A 154 0.00 4.89 15.33
CA ARG A 154 0.41 6.27 15.57
C ARG A 154 -0.71 7.26 15.23
N THR A 155 -1.32 7.85 16.25
CA THR A 155 -2.33 8.91 16.10
C THR A 155 -1.69 10.25 15.72
N LYS A 156 -2.31 10.98 14.77
CA LYS A 156 -2.00 12.38 14.44
C LYS A 156 -3.31 13.15 14.31
N ASN A 157 -3.50 14.16 15.15
CA ASN A 157 -4.67 15.03 15.08
C ASN A 157 -4.34 16.24 14.18
N PHE A 158 -5.22 16.51 13.22
CA PHE A 158 -5.13 17.67 12.33
C PHE A 158 -6.29 18.62 12.62
N GLY A 159 -6.05 19.93 12.51
CA GLY A 159 -7.12 20.92 12.61
C GLY A 159 -8.08 20.81 11.42
N ALA A 160 -9.39 20.91 11.67
CA ALA A 160 -10.41 20.69 10.67
C ALA A 160 -10.59 21.91 9.73
N GLU A 161 -9.60 22.19 8.89
CA GLU A 161 -9.64 23.26 7.90
C GLU A 161 -10.59 22.95 6.74
N TRP A 162 -11.37 23.98 6.35
CA TRP A 162 -12.21 23.97 5.16
C TRP A 162 -11.39 24.33 3.92
N MET A 163 -11.47 23.50 2.87
CA MET A 163 -10.86 23.75 1.56
C MET A 163 -11.53 22.88 0.48
N THR A 164 -11.39 23.18 -0.80
CA THR A 164 -11.95 22.30 -1.84
C THR A 164 -11.14 21.00 -2.00
N VAL A 165 -11.70 20.00 -2.70
CA VAL A 165 -10.99 18.76 -3.04
C VAL A 165 -9.69 19.06 -3.80
N GLU A 166 -9.73 20.02 -4.73
CA GLU A 166 -8.57 20.43 -5.52
C GLU A 166 -7.49 21.05 -4.62
N GLU A 167 -7.86 21.97 -3.72
CA GLU A 167 -6.93 22.58 -2.77
C GLU A 167 -6.33 21.55 -1.79
N ALA A 168 -7.12 20.55 -1.38
CA ALA A 168 -6.66 19.44 -0.54
C ALA A 168 -5.71 18.49 -1.30
N VAL A 169 -5.96 18.24 -2.60
CA VAL A 169 -5.03 17.52 -3.49
C VAL A 169 -3.71 18.28 -3.61
N ASP A 170 -3.74 19.58 -3.91
CA ASP A 170 -2.54 20.41 -4.07
C ASP A 170 -1.70 20.43 -2.78
N ARG A 171 -2.35 20.60 -1.62
CA ARG A 171 -1.67 20.53 -0.30
C ARG A 171 -1.11 19.14 -0.01
N MET A 172 -1.82 18.06 -0.39
CA MET A 172 -1.33 16.69 -0.23
C MET A 172 -0.12 16.39 -1.13
N GLU A 173 -0.10 16.93 -2.36
CA GLU A 173 1.08 16.87 -3.25
C GLU A 173 2.27 17.65 -2.65
N LEU A 174 2.05 18.90 -2.24
CA LEU A 174 3.06 19.79 -1.66
C LEU A 174 3.73 19.21 -0.40
N VAL A 175 2.95 18.60 0.49
CA VAL A 175 3.48 17.95 1.72
C VAL A 175 3.99 16.53 1.44
N GLY A 176 3.66 15.95 0.28
CA GLY A 176 4.11 14.63 -0.15
C GLY A 176 3.43 13.44 0.53
N HIS A 177 2.46 13.67 1.42
CA HIS A 177 1.73 12.59 2.11
C HIS A 177 0.85 11.77 1.16
N ASP A 178 0.59 10.52 1.53
CA ASP A 178 -0.31 9.62 0.79
C ASP A 178 -1.78 9.82 1.17
N PHE A 179 -2.08 10.61 2.20
CA PHE A 179 -3.43 11.07 2.52
C PHE A 179 -3.39 12.42 3.24
N PHE A 180 -4.50 13.15 3.15
CA PHE A 180 -4.71 14.46 3.75
C PHE A 180 -6.14 14.56 4.28
N LEU A 181 -6.29 14.67 5.61
CA LEU A 181 -7.56 15.02 6.22
C LEU A 181 -7.82 16.51 5.98
N PHE A 182 -8.98 16.80 5.43
CA PHE A 182 -9.51 18.14 5.26
C PHE A 182 -11.01 18.08 5.51
N VAL A 183 -11.65 19.21 5.27
CA VAL A 183 -13.09 19.29 5.25
C VAL A 183 -13.45 20.01 3.95
N ASP A 184 -14.29 19.40 3.13
CA ASP A 184 -14.71 20.01 1.87
C ASP A 184 -15.53 21.28 2.19
N VAL A 185 -15.52 22.30 1.34
CA VAL A 185 -16.31 23.56 1.51
C VAL A 185 -17.67 23.44 0.84
N ARG A 186 -17.72 22.68 -0.26
CA ARG A 186 -18.91 22.49 -1.11
C ARG A 186 -19.84 21.46 -0.52
N THR A 187 -19.24 20.52 0.21
CA THR A 187 -19.90 19.74 1.22
C THR A 187 -19.06 19.88 2.49
N ASP A 188 -19.36 20.85 3.34
CA ASP A 188 -18.70 21.27 4.59
C ASP A 188 -18.10 20.23 5.59
N HIS A 189 -18.07 18.87 5.47
CA HIS A 189 -17.69 17.85 6.52
C HIS A 189 -16.41 17.01 6.24
N PRO A 190 -15.92 16.21 7.23
CA PRO A 190 -14.65 15.50 7.16
C PRO A 190 -14.51 14.63 5.93
N SER A 191 -13.44 14.93 5.21
CA SER A 191 -13.04 14.26 3.99
C SER A 191 -11.54 13.96 4.02
N VAL A 192 -11.14 12.88 3.37
CA VAL A 192 -9.75 12.44 3.25
C VAL A 192 -9.42 12.31 1.78
N VAL A 193 -8.60 13.23 1.25
CA VAL A 193 -7.92 12.97 -0.01
C VAL A 193 -6.85 11.90 0.25
N TYR A 194 -6.68 10.95 -0.66
CA TYR A 194 -5.57 10.00 -0.60
C TYR A 194 -5.05 9.62 -1.98
N ARG A 195 -3.74 9.36 -2.05
CA ARG A 195 -3.01 8.99 -3.25
C ARG A 195 -3.30 7.52 -3.58
N ARG A 196 -3.99 7.27 -4.69
CA ARG A 196 -4.23 5.92 -5.20
C ARG A 196 -3.07 5.54 -6.12
N LYS A 197 -2.69 4.25 -6.10
CA LYS A 197 -1.71 3.68 -7.05
C LYS A 197 -2.10 4.04 -8.50
N GLY A 198 -1.33 4.94 -9.13
CA GLY A 198 -1.55 5.37 -10.51
C GLY A 198 -1.50 6.88 -10.80
N TRP A 199 -1.08 7.74 -9.86
CA TRP A 199 -1.23 9.21 -9.93
C TRP A 199 -2.70 9.70 -9.90
N ASP A 200 -3.60 8.85 -9.43
CA ASP A 200 -5.00 9.21 -9.19
C ASP A 200 -5.20 9.63 -7.73
N TYR A 201 -6.03 10.64 -7.50
CA TYR A 201 -6.54 11.00 -6.18
C TYR A 201 -7.91 10.36 -5.93
N GLY A 202 -8.11 9.89 -4.69
CA GLY A 202 -9.40 9.47 -4.17
C GLY A 202 -9.80 10.36 -3.01
N VAL A 203 -11.09 10.50 -2.77
CA VAL A 203 -11.63 11.14 -1.57
C VAL A 203 -12.49 10.12 -0.81
N ILE A 204 -12.42 10.12 0.52
CA ILE A 204 -13.30 9.39 1.43
C ILE A 204 -13.92 10.42 2.37
N ALA A 205 -15.23 10.63 2.30
CA ALA A 205 -15.97 11.52 3.22
C ALA A 205 -16.72 10.71 4.28
N LEU A 206 -16.99 11.30 5.45
CA LEU A 206 -17.73 10.67 6.55
C LEU A 206 -19.20 11.09 6.56
N GLU A 207 -20.09 10.10 6.45
CA GLU A 207 -21.55 10.23 6.55
C GLU A 207 -22.00 10.47 8.02
N THR A 208 -22.15 11.75 8.43
CA THR A 208 -22.52 12.17 9.80
C THR A 208 -23.91 11.73 10.26
N GLN A 209 -24.78 11.22 9.37
CA GLN A 209 -26.00 10.52 9.80
C GLN A 209 -25.85 9.00 9.71
N ALA A 210 -25.18 8.44 10.70
CA ALA A 210 -25.30 7.03 11.05
C ALA A 210 -26.17 6.91 12.33
N PRO A 211 -27.33 6.22 12.31
CA PRO A 211 -28.00 5.87 13.55
C PRO A 211 -27.10 4.91 14.35
N PRO A 212 -26.98 5.07 15.69
CA PRO A 212 -26.13 4.20 16.48
C PRO A 212 -26.65 2.76 16.40
N SER A 213 -25.86 1.85 15.85
CA SER A 213 -26.19 0.43 15.82
C SER A 213 -26.06 -0.13 17.24
N GLU A 214 -27.17 -0.53 17.85
CA GLU A 214 -27.25 -1.11 19.20
C GLU A 214 -26.36 -2.38 19.40
N ALA A 215 -25.83 -2.95 18.32
CA ALA A 215 -25.06 -4.20 18.29
C ALA A 215 -23.57 -4.08 18.70
N LEU A 216 -23.13 -2.97 19.29
CA LEU A 216 -21.76 -2.83 19.83
C LEU A 216 -21.70 -2.84 21.37
N ALA A 217 -22.81 -3.15 22.03
CA ALA A 217 -22.89 -3.34 23.49
C ALA A 217 -23.27 -4.81 23.83
N SER A 218 -22.36 -5.76 23.57
CA SER A 218 -22.38 -7.10 24.15
C SER A 218 -20.98 -7.66 24.32
#